data_AF-A0A935M5A7-F1
#
_entry.id   AF-A0A935M5A7-F1
#
_cell.length_a   1.000
_cell.length_b   1.000
_cell.length_c   1.000
_cell.angle_alpha   90.00
_cell.angle_beta   90.00
_cell.angle_gamma   90.00
#
_symmetry.space_group_name_H-M   'P 1'
#
loop_
_entity.id
_entity.type
_entity.pdbx_description
1 polymer ?
#
loop_
_entity_poly.entity_id
_entity_poly.type
_entity_poly.pdbx_seq_one_letter_code
_entity_poly.pdbx_strand_id
1 'polypeptide(L)'
;MKRIFASAFLTLTVSVLIGSCGLTESDPADPNDPVGGNTELEDTKPGARHSAYPDLGDWLPYDMVPRDSIIIKSRNNGVVVVDFNVTFDTAFTLRLDTMLGTTILPDNAKKSLIDTYLAQYGATLDTTNKDRMIIHAEPKFRVTSEGIQDFVASKGDESKPFTIIKYNMNVGDSWSFTRSDGVKITRKVVYHSTEDDYEVIFWRLKVFKTEQVQENDPLLSKIIWVTNHKYGLVGVHIFDKAGKEIPITIAPPSL
;
A
#
# COMPACT_ATOMS: atom_id res chain seq x y z
N MET A 1 -32.29 -63.34 12.43
CA MET A 1 -33.08 -62.97 13.64
C MET A 1 -32.48 -61.71 14.25
N LYS A 2 -33.33 -60.70 14.58
CA LYS A 2 -33.30 -59.79 15.77
C LYS A 2 -31.92 -59.24 16.21
N ARG A 3 -31.61 -57.93 16.33
CA ARG A 3 -32.27 -56.59 16.38
C ARG A 3 -31.27 -55.55 15.78
N ILE A 4 -31.56 -54.34 15.26
CA ILE A 4 -32.74 -53.47 15.03
C ILE A 4 -33.35 -52.68 16.22
N PHE A 5 -33.41 -51.33 16.08
CA PHE A 5 -33.91 -50.26 17.00
C PHE A 5 -33.03 -49.92 18.22
N ALA A 6 -32.84 -48.65 18.66
CA ALA A 6 -33.36 -47.31 18.29
C ALA A 6 -32.22 -46.26 18.55
N SER A 7 -32.00 -45.14 17.83
CA SER A 7 -32.80 -43.96 17.40
C SER A 7 -32.89 -42.80 18.42
N ALA A 8 -32.87 -41.55 17.90
CA ALA A 8 -32.89 -40.21 18.54
C ALA A 8 -31.53 -39.72 19.11
N PHE A 9 -31.05 -38.48 18.90
CA PHE A 9 -31.59 -37.26 18.26
C PHE A 9 -30.92 -36.99 16.88
N LEU A 10 -31.63 -36.63 15.79
CA LEU A 10 -32.21 -35.29 15.46
C LEU A 10 -31.10 -34.25 15.21
N THR A 11 -30.93 -33.60 14.05
CA THR A 11 -31.82 -33.23 12.91
C THR A 11 -31.01 -33.24 11.59
N LEU A 12 -31.53 -33.76 10.47
CA LEU A 12 -32.07 -33.01 9.29
C LEU A 12 -31.11 -31.96 8.66
N THR A 13 -30.93 -31.83 7.33
CA THR A 13 -31.28 -32.67 6.15
C THR A 13 -30.69 -32.03 4.86
N VAL A 14 -30.60 -32.83 3.77
CA VAL A 14 -30.82 -32.45 2.34
C VAL A 14 -29.88 -31.37 1.76
N SER A 15 -28.89 -31.73 0.95
CA SER A 15 -28.96 -32.15 -0.48
C SER A 15 -29.02 -30.99 -1.50
N VAL A 16 -27.93 -30.88 -2.27
CA VAL A 16 -27.90 -30.97 -3.75
C VAL A 16 -28.89 -30.08 -4.55
N LEU A 17 -28.37 -29.06 -5.27
CA LEU A 17 -28.46 -28.90 -6.74
C LEU A 17 -28.01 -27.48 -7.22
N ILE A 18 -27.24 -27.45 -8.32
CA ILE A 18 -27.28 -26.49 -9.46
C ILE A 18 -27.32 -24.97 -9.20
N GLY A 19 -26.22 -24.29 -9.55
CA GLY A 19 -26.15 -23.36 -10.70
C GLY A 19 -27.07 -22.13 -10.82
N SER A 20 -26.39 -20.97 -10.82
CA SER A 20 -26.78 -19.67 -11.43
C SER A 20 -27.88 -18.80 -10.77
N CYS A 21 -27.55 -17.51 -10.66
CA CYS A 21 -28.43 -16.35 -10.43
C CYS A 21 -29.32 -16.34 -9.17
N GLY A 22 -28.91 -15.55 -8.18
CA GLY A 22 -29.74 -15.17 -7.03
C GLY A 22 -29.10 -14.05 -6.22
N LEU A 23 -29.46 -12.80 -6.52
CA LEU A 23 -29.16 -11.62 -5.69
C LEU A 23 -29.99 -11.64 -4.40
N THR A 24 -29.61 -10.76 -3.45
CA THR A 24 -30.32 -10.39 -2.20
C THR A 24 -30.22 -11.45 -1.09
N GLU A 25 -29.40 -11.29 -0.06
CA GLU A 25 -29.13 -10.05 0.70
C GLU A 25 -27.86 -9.28 0.25
N SER A 26 -27.65 -8.07 0.76
CA SER A 26 -26.49 -7.25 0.41
C SER A 26 -25.21 -7.80 1.06
N ASP A 27 -24.52 -8.68 0.34
CA ASP A 27 -23.11 -8.93 0.55
C ASP A 27 -22.41 -7.55 0.62
N PRO A 28 -21.66 -7.21 1.70
CA PRO A 28 -20.98 -5.94 1.77
C PRO A 28 -19.99 -5.87 0.60
N ALA A 29 -20.28 -4.99 -0.36
CA ALA A 29 -19.56 -4.88 -1.63
C ALA A 29 -18.06 -5.00 -1.41
N ASP A 30 -17.39 -5.88 -2.17
CA ASP A 30 -16.04 -6.36 -1.87
C ASP A 30 -15.18 -5.13 -1.52
N PRO A 31 -14.48 -5.12 -0.37
CA PRO A 31 -13.56 -4.06 -0.05
C PRO A 31 -12.63 -3.70 -1.22
N ASN A 32 -12.33 -4.64 -2.11
CA ASN A 32 -11.57 -4.48 -3.35
C ASN A 32 -12.38 -4.11 -4.61
N ASP A 33 -13.71 -4.10 -4.59
CA ASP A 33 -14.52 -3.58 -5.71
C ASP A 33 -14.06 -2.16 -6.09
N PRO A 34 -14.01 -1.80 -7.39
CA PRO A 34 -13.55 -0.49 -7.85
C PRO A 34 -14.25 0.66 -7.13
N VAL A 35 -13.47 1.55 -6.50
CA VAL A 35 -14.02 2.67 -5.73
C VAL A 35 -14.67 3.70 -6.68
N GLY A 36 -15.87 4.17 -6.29
CA GLY A 36 -16.67 5.16 -7.00
C GLY A 36 -16.25 6.61 -6.70
N GLY A 37 -17.19 7.54 -6.78
CA GLY A 37 -16.95 8.96 -6.48
C GLY A 37 -16.32 9.78 -7.62
N ASN A 38 -16.02 11.05 -7.34
CA ASN A 38 -15.36 11.95 -8.30
C ASN A 38 -13.92 11.52 -8.55
N THR A 39 -13.55 11.39 -9.82
CA THR A 39 -12.20 11.05 -10.28
C THR A 39 -11.32 12.28 -10.54
N GLU A 40 -11.93 13.44 -10.75
CA GLU A 40 -11.26 14.66 -11.16
C GLU A 40 -10.85 15.50 -9.94
N LEU A 41 -9.89 15.00 -9.16
CA LEU A 41 -9.31 15.70 -8.01
C LEU A 41 -8.17 16.64 -8.42
N GLU A 42 -7.85 17.64 -7.60
CA GLU A 42 -6.82 18.63 -7.93
C GLU A 42 -5.41 18.01 -7.93
N ASP A 43 -5.04 17.35 -6.84
CA ASP A 43 -3.70 16.76 -6.63
C ASP A 43 -3.41 15.53 -7.54
N THR A 44 -4.42 15.07 -8.30
CA THR A 44 -4.30 13.96 -9.25
C THR A 44 -4.25 14.40 -10.71
N LYS A 45 -4.12 15.70 -10.98
CA LYS A 45 -3.96 16.22 -12.36
C LYS A 45 -2.60 15.78 -12.95
N PRO A 46 -2.53 15.39 -14.24
CA PRO A 46 -1.25 15.18 -14.91
C PRO A 46 -0.32 16.39 -14.77
N GLY A 47 0.93 16.14 -14.37
CA GLY A 47 1.92 17.17 -14.05
C GLY A 47 1.90 17.66 -12.59
N ALA A 48 0.93 17.25 -11.76
CA ALA A 48 0.94 17.52 -10.32
C ALA A 48 2.17 16.87 -9.66
N ARG A 49 2.86 17.64 -8.82
CA ARG A 49 4.11 17.25 -8.15
C ARG A 49 3.87 17.09 -6.66
N HIS A 50 4.24 15.94 -6.13
CA HIS A 50 4.21 15.64 -4.70
C HIS A 50 5.65 15.55 -4.20
N SER A 51 5.89 15.98 -2.95
CA SER A 51 7.22 15.86 -2.33
C SER A 51 7.17 14.82 -1.21
N ALA A 52 8.14 13.91 -1.21
CA ALA A 52 8.29 12.90 -0.16
C ALA A 52 9.42 13.29 0.79
N TYR A 53 9.17 13.14 2.09
CA TYR A 53 10.12 13.44 3.16
C TYR A 53 10.23 12.21 4.08
N PRO A 54 11.17 11.29 3.81
CA PRO A 54 11.46 10.19 4.73
C PRO A 54 12.14 10.74 5.99
N ASP A 55 11.54 10.55 7.16
CA ASP A 55 12.17 10.89 8.43
C ASP A 55 13.16 9.78 8.81
N LEU A 56 14.45 10.08 8.67
CA LEU A 56 15.56 9.23 9.10
C LEU A 56 16.32 9.86 10.28
N GLY A 57 15.73 10.84 10.98
CA GLY A 57 16.40 11.65 11.99
C GLY A 57 17.66 12.34 11.49
N ASP A 58 18.68 12.44 12.35
CA ASP A 58 20.00 13.02 12.04
C ASP A 58 20.77 12.27 10.92
N TRP A 59 20.21 11.19 10.35
CA TRP A 59 20.84 10.38 9.31
C TRP A 59 20.50 10.81 7.88
N LEU A 60 19.65 11.81 7.65
CA LEU A 60 19.51 12.43 6.33
C LEU A 60 20.74 13.29 5.98
N PRO A 61 21.31 13.14 4.76
CA PRO A 61 22.11 14.19 4.15
C PRO A 61 21.25 15.46 3.96
N TYR A 62 21.77 16.64 4.31
CA TYR A 62 21.02 17.92 4.27
C TYR A 62 20.57 18.32 2.84
N ASP A 63 21.23 17.74 1.83
CA ASP A 63 20.97 17.86 0.40
C ASP A 63 20.01 16.79 -0.14
N MET A 64 19.72 15.73 0.62
CA MET A 64 18.73 14.71 0.24
C MET A 64 17.31 15.20 0.52
N VAL A 65 16.87 16.18 -0.27
CA VAL A 65 15.48 16.63 -0.31
C VAL A 65 14.82 16.04 -1.57
N PRO A 66 13.91 15.05 -1.46
CA PRO A 66 13.20 14.45 -2.60
C PRO A 66 12.14 15.39 -3.21
N ARG A 67 12.51 16.65 -3.46
CA ARG A 67 11.69 17.64 -4.17
C ARG A 67 11.33 17.09 -5.54
N ASP A 68 10.04 17.09 -5.85
CA ASP A 68 9.49 16.64 -7.14
C ASP A 68 9.83 15.18 -7.52
N SER A 69 10.11 14.32 -6.53
CA SER A 69 10.36 12.88 -6.74
C SER A 69 9.13 12.07 -7.17
N ILE A 70 7.94 12.66 -7.04
CA ILE A 70 6.65 12.04 -7.33
C ILE A 70 5.85 12.95 -8.27
N ILE A 71 5.57 12.49 -9.49
CA ILE A 71 4.84 13.27 -10.51
C ILE A 71 3.67 12.45 -11.06
N ILE A 72 2.46 13.00 -11.13
CA ILE A 72 1.36 12.32 -11.81
C ILE A 72 1.60 12.36 -13.33
N LYS A 73 1.87 11.21 -13.97
CA LYS A 73 2.10 11.14 -15.43
C LYS A 73 0.80 11.27 -16.21
N SER A 74 -0.24 10.60 -15.75
CA SER A 74 -1.54 10.53 -16.41
C SER A 74 -2.65 10.24 -15.41
N ARG A 75 -3.88 10.59 -15.80
CA ARG A 75 -5.13 10.23 -15.13
C ARG A 75 -6.13 9.78 -16.18
N ASN A 76 -6.78 8.65 -15.94
CA ASN A 76 -7.91 8.17 -16.75
C ASN A 76 -8.95 7.51 -15.84
N ASN A 77 -10.18 8.04 -15.79
CA ASN A 77 -11.28 7.50 -14.99
C ASN A 77 -10.87 7.13 -13.54
N GLY A 78 -10.14 8.02 -12.88
CA GLY A 78 -9.65 7.87 -11.51
C GLY A 78 -8.39 7.02 -11.35
N VAL A 79 -7.98 6.26 -12.37
CA VAL A 79 -6.67 5.58 -12.37
C VAL A 79 -5.59 6.60 -12.72
N VAL A 80 -4.65 6.81 -11.80
CA VAL A 80 -3.44 7.61 -12.00
C VAL A 80 -2.22 6.72 -12.19
N VAL A 81 -1.32 7.14 -13.06
CA VAL A 81 0.06 6.61 -13.13
C VAL A 81 0.98 7.61 -12.43
N VAL A 82 1.70 7.16 -11.42
CA VAL A 82 2.61 7.99 -10.63
C VAL A 82 4.05 7.71 -11.07
N ASP A 83 4.75 8.71 -11.61
CA ASP A 83 6.20 8.65 -11.81
C ASP A 83 6.86 8.76 -10.44
N PHE A 84 7.48 7.67 -9.98
CA PHE A 84 8.33 7.68 -8.80
C PHE A 84 9.78 7.61 -9.27
N ASN A 85 10.53 8.70 -9.13
CA ASN A 85 11.92 8.79 -9.56
C ASN A 85 12.77 9.36 -8.44
N VAL A 86 13.46 8.49 -7.72
CA VAL A 86 14.30 8.86 -6.56
C VAL A 86 15.77 8.64 -6.90
N THR A 87 16.52 9.73 -6.83
CA THR A 87 17.98 9.73 -6.89
C THR A 87 18.56 9.59 -5.48
N PHE A 88 19.62 8.79 -5.33
CA PHE A 88 20.36 8.59 -4.08
C PHE A 88 21.81 8.21 -4.38
N ASP A 89 22.66 8.18 -3.36
CA ASP A 89 24.09 7.91 -3.50
C ASP A 89 24.55 6.68 -2.67
N THR A 90 25.85 6.42 -2.72
CA THR A 90 26.45 5.33 -1.94
C THR A 90 26.39 5.59 -0.43
N ALA A 91 26.47 6.84 0.02
CA ALA A 91 26.38 7.17 1.44
C ALA A 91 24.98 6.87 2.02
N PHE A 92 23.91 7.24 1.30
CA PHE A 92 22.55 6.85 1.63
C PHE A 92 22.38 5.34 1.64
N THR A 93 22.92 4.64 0.63
CA THR A 93 22.81 3.18 0.53
C THR A 93 23.42 2.48 1.74
N LEU A 94 24.62 2.89 2.18
CA LEU A 94 25.27 2.34 3.38
C LEU A 94 24.50 2.65 4.69
N ARG A 95 23.87 3.82 4.78
CA ARG A 95 23.00 4.19 5.91
C ARG A 95 21.73 3.34 5.94
N LEU A 96 21.08 3.15 4.79
CA LEU A 96 19.92 2.28 4.64
C LEU A 96 20.26 0.83 5.01
N ASP A 97 21.39 0.32 4.52
CA ASP A 97 21.88 -1.03 4.85
C ASP A 97 22.10 -1.21 6.37
N THR A 98 22.67 -0.19 7.02
CA THR A 98 22.92 -0.20 8.47
C THR A 98 21.61 -0.09 9.26
N MET A 99 20.68 0.76 8.79
CA MET A 99 19.36 0.96 9.39
C MET A 99 18.52 -0.32 9.38
N LEU A 100 18.54 -1.05 8.27
CA LEU A 100 17.76 -2.27 8.05
C LEU A 100 18.45 -3.53 8.60
N GLY A 101 19.65 -3.39 9.18
CA GLY A 101 20.45 -4.53 9.64
C GLY A 101 20.92 -5.46 8.51
N THR A 102 20.83 -5.05 7.25
CA THR A 102 21.23 -5.88 6.09
C THR A 102 22.74 -5.93 5.90
N THR A 103 23.52 -5.10 6.58
CA THR A 103 25.00 -5.10 6.53
C THR A 103 25.64 -6.47 6.77
N ILE A 104 25.02 -7.32 7.60
CA ILE A 104 25.49 -8.69 7.91
C ILE A 104 25.17 -9.72 6.81
N LEU A 105 24.30 -9.39 5.85
CA LEU A 105 23.89 -10.31 4.80
C LEU A 105 24.96 -10.45 3.72
N PRO A 106 25.24 -11.68 3.23
CA PRO A 106 26.07 -11.90 2.05
C PRO A 106 25.53 -11.16 0.81
N ASP A 107 26.41 -10.73 -0.09
CA ASP A 107 26.05 -9.90 -1.26
C ASP A 107 25.00 -10.53 -2.17
N ASN A 108 24.99 -11.86 -2.32
CA ASN A 108 23.97 -12.57 -3.08
C ASN A 108 22.58 -12.53 -2.40
N ALA A 109 22.54 -12.55 -1.06
CA ALA A 109 21.31 -12.39 -0.29
C ALA A 109 20.79 -10.94 -0.38
N LYS A 110 21.68 -9.94 -0.26
CA LYS A 110 21.34 -8.53 -0.49
C LYS A 110 20.76 -8.31 -1.89
N LYS A 111 21.42 -8.84 -2.93
CA LYS A 111 20.94 -8.74 -4.31
C LYS A 111 19.57 -9.40 -4.47
N SER A 112 19.38 -10.62 -3.95
CA SER A 112 18.08 -11.31 -4.00
C SER A 112 16.97 -10.54 -3.29
N LEU A 113 17.28 -9.86 -2.18
CA LEU A 113 16.33 -9.01 -1.46
C LEU A 113 15.92 -7.78 -2.29
N ILE A 114 16.90 -7.10 -2.89
CA ILE A 114 16.67 -5.96 -3.78
C ILE A 114 15.85 -6.39 -5.01
N ASP A 115 16.27 -7.45 -5.71
CA ASP A 115 15.57 -8.01 -6.87
C ASP A 115 14.11 -8.36 -6.54
N THR A 116 13.85 -8.88 -5.33
CA THR A 116 12.49 -9.21 -4.85
C THR A 116 11.61 -7.96 -4.70
N TYR A 117 12.12 -6.89 -4.08
CA TYR A 117 11.36 -5.65 -3.93
C TYR A 117 11.18 -4.90 -5.26
N LEU A 118 12.20 -4.87 -6.11
CA LEU A 118 12.09 -4.30 -7.45
C LEU A 118 10.99 -5.02 -8.26
N ALA A 119 10.98 -6.36 -8.25
CA ALA A 119 9.96 -7.15 -8.92
C ALA A 119 8.56 -7.03 -8.29
N GLN A 120 8.47 -6.79 -6.98
CA GLN A 120 7.20 -6.55 -6.28
C GLN A 120 6.57 -5.19 -6.65
N TYR A 121 7.38 -4.14 -6.75
CA TYR A 121 6.89 -2.78 -7.02
C TYR A 121 6.93 -2.40 -8.51
N GLY A 122 7.38 -3.30 -9.39
CA GLY A 122 7.56 -3.00 -10.83
C GLY A 122 8.64 -1.94 -11.08
N ALA A 123 9.62 -1.87 -10.18
CA ALA A 123 10.65 -0.85 -10.17
C ALA A 123 11.93 -1.30 -10.89
N THR A 124 12.72 -0.33 -11.34
CA THR A 124 14.06 -0.50 -11.88
C THR A 124 15.07 0.23 -11.01
N LEU A 125 16.33 -0.20 -11.09
CA LEU A 125 17.44 0.34 -10.32
C LEU A 125 18.65 0.54 -11.23
N ASP A 126 19.04 1.79 -11.47
CA ASP A 126 20.32 2.13 -12.11
C ASP A 126 21.36 2.43 -11.03
N THR A 127 22.49 1.70 -11.08
CA THR A 127 23.64 1.94 -10.20
C THR A 127 24.95 2.19 -10.97
N THR A 128 24.84 2.58 -12.25
CA THR A 128 25.97 2.86 -13.15
C THR A 128 26.80 4.03 -12.63
N ASN A 129 26.16 5.06 -12.08
CA ASN A 129 26.81 6.14 -11.34
C ASN A 129 26.59 5.94 -9.82
N LYS A 130 27.67 5.70 -9.06
CA LYS A 130 27.61 5.45 -7.61
C LYS A 130 27.37 6.69 -6.75
N ASP A 131 27.60 7.88 -7.32
CA ASP A 131 27.28 9.17 -6.71
C ASP A 131 25.87 9.65 -7.08
N ARG A 132 25.22 8.95 -8.03
CA ARG A 132 23.87 9.27 -8.51
C ARG A 132 23.16 8.02 -9.04
N MET A 133 22.78 7.14 -8.12
CA MET A 133 21.93 5.97 -8.39
C MET A 133 20.46 6.37 -8.45
N ILE A 134 19.66 5.63 -9.20
CA ILE A 134 18.25 5.96 -9.47
C ILE A 134 17.38 4.72 -9.24
N ILE A 135 16.33 4.85 -8.41
CA ILE A 135 15.18 3.95 -8.41
C ILE A 135 14.05 4.63 -9.17
N HIS A 136 13.50 3.91 -10.16
CA HIS A 136 12.37 4.37 -10.96
C HIS A 136 11.24 3.35 -10.95
N ALA A 137 10.01 3.81 -10.71
CA ALA A 137 8.81 2.97 -10.73
C ALA A 137 7.60 3.76 -11.24
N GLU A 138 6.63 3.06 -11.84
CA GLU A 138 5.38 3.67 -12.30
C GLU A 138 4.13 2.98 -11.70
N PRO A 139 3.97 2.96 -10.37
CA PRO A 139 2.81 2.37 -9.73
C PRO A 139 1.51 3.08 -10.16
N LYS A 140 0.46 2.28 -10.34
CA LYS A 140 -0.89 2.75 -10.61
C LYS A 140 -1.70 2.79 -9.31
N PHE A 141 -2.53 3.82 -9.17
CA PHE A 141 -3.51 3.94 -8.09
C PHE A 141 -4.87 4.35 -8.66
N ARG A 142 -5.97 3.85 -8.08
CA ARG A 142 -7.29 4.45 -8.27
C ARG A 142 -7.49 5.45 -7.13
N VAL A 143 -7.64 6.72 -7.45
CA VAL A 143 -7.82 7.79 -6.46
C VAL A 143 -9.11 8.55 -6.78
N THR A 144 -10.02 8.61 -5.82
CA THR A 144 -11.32 9.28 -5.97
C THR A 144 -11.74 9.97 -4.67
N SER A 145 -12.83 10.73 -4.72
CA SER A 145 -13.43 11.35 -3.52
C SER A 145 -13.97 10.34 -2.50
N GLU A 146 -14.05 9.06 -2.82
CA GLU A 146 -14.58 8.00 -1.96
C GLU A 146 -13.48 7.07 -1.41
N GLY A 147 -12.26 7.12 -1.94
CA GLY A 147 -11.16 6.29 -1.43
C GLY A 147 -9.96 6.18 -2.35
N ILE A 148 -9.07 5.26 -1.99
CA ILE A 148 -7.81 4.97 -2.68
C ILE A 148 -7.65 3.46 -2.82
N GLN A 149 -7.25 3.00 -4.00
CA GLN A 149 -6.80 1.64 -4.28
C GLN A 149 -5.46 1.69 -5.01
N ASP A 150 -4.66 0.63 -4.91
CA ASP A 150 -3.48 0.44 -5.75
C ASP A 150 -3.62 -0.79 -6.64
N PHE A 151 -2.71 -0.90 -7.61
CA PHE A 151 -2.57 -2.07 -8.48
C PHE A 151 -1.18 -2.71 -8.35
N VAL A 152 -0.47 -2.50 -7.23
CA VAL A 152 0.88 -3.04 -7.02
C VAL A 152 0.81 -4.56 -6.83
N ALA A 153 -0.08 -5.03 -5.95
CA ALA A 153 -0.27 -6.45 -5.70
C ALA A 153 -0.75 -7.23 -6.94
N SER A 154 -1.44 -6.55 -7.87
CA SER A 154 -1.91 -7.10 -9.14
C SER A 154 -0.95 -6.88 -10.32
N LYS A 155 0.23 -6.29 -10.10
CA LYS A 155 1.23 -5.94 -11.13
C LYS A 155 0.69 -5.05 -12.26
N GLY A 156 -0.18 -4.10 -11.91
CA GLY A 156 -0.76 -3.12 -12.82
C GLY A 156 -2.02 -3.57 -13.57
N ASP A 157 -2.57 -4.74 -13.22
CA ASP A 157 -3.86 -5.24 -13.70
C ASP A 157 -5.01 -4.43 -13.08
N GLU A 158 -5.56 -3.51 -13.87
CA GLU A 158 -6.64 -2.60 -13.49
C GLU A 158 -7.98 -3.30 -13.20
N SER A 159 -8.13 -4.58 -13.58
CA SER A 159 -9.31 -5.38 -13.21
C SER A 159 -9.24 -5.94 -11.78
N LYS A 160 -8.09 -5.79 -11.11
CA LYS A 160 -7.84 -6.31 -9.75
C LYS A 160 -7.24 -5.23 -8.84
N PRO A 161 -7.95 -4.14 -8.52
CA PRO A 161 -7.50 -3.20 -7.52
C PRO A 161 -7.37 -3.87 -6.14
N PHE A 162 -6.45 -3.35 -5.33
CA PHE A 162 -6.37 -3.66 -3.90
C PHE A 162 -6.59 -2.37 -3.11
N THR A 163 -7.66 -2.34 -2.31
CA THR A 163 -8.06 -1.11 -1.61
C THR A 163 -7.07 -0.72 -0.53
N ILE A 164 -6.67 0.55 -0.50
CA ILE A 164 -5.93 1.16 0.63
C ILE A 164 -6.94 1.70 1.64
N ILE A 165 -7.99 2.38 1.18
CA ILE A 165 -9.07 2.90 2.01
C ILE A 165 -10.33 3.15 1.17
N LYS A 166 -11.52 2.92 1.74
CA LYS A 166 -12.77 3.62 1.36
C LYS A 166 -13.10 4.55 2.53
N TYR A 167 -13.39 5.83 2.29
CA TYR A 167 -13.55 6.83 3.37
C TYR A 167 -14.81 6.65 4.22
N ASN A 168 -15.63 5.64 3.93
CA ASN A 168 -16.75 5.17 4.75
C ASN A 168 -16.41 3.93 5.62
N MET A 169 -15.18 3.41 5.56
CA MET A 169 -14.74 2.28 6.38
C MET A 169 -14.56 2.68 7.86
N ASN A 170 -14.76 1.69 8.73
CA ASN A 170 -14.66 1.80 10.16
C ASN A 170 -13.33 1.21 10.67
N VAL A 171 -12.86 1.70 11.81
CA VAL A 171 -11.72 1.08 12.52
C VAL A 171 -12.09 -0.36 12.89
N GLY A 172 -11.28 -1.32 12.44
CA GLY A 172 -11.55 -2.75 12.56
C GLY A 172 -11.75 -3.45 11.21
N ASP A 173 -12.28 -2.74 10.19
CA ASP A 173 -12.54 -3.30 8.86
C ASP A 173 -11.25 -3.85 8.25
N SER A 174 -11.31 -5.07 7.70
CA SER A 174 -10.13 -5.77 7.17
C SER A 174 -10.47 -6.61 5.95
N TRP A 175 -9.55 -6.63 4.99
CA TRP A 175 -9.66 -7.34 3.71
C TRP A 175 -8.29 -7.86 3.28
N SER A 176 -8.25 -8.65 2.21
CA SER A 176 -7.00 -9.24 1.74
C SER A 176 -6.94 -9.33 0.21
N PHE A 177 -5.73 -9.47 -0.31
CA PHE A 177 -5.43 -9.77 -1.69
C PHE A 177 -4.43 -10.92 -1.73
N THR A 178 -4.64 -11.90 -2.61
CA THR A 178 -3.67 -12.98 -2.83
C THR A 178 -3.00 -12.77 -4.17
N ARG A 179 -1.68 -12.59 -4.16
CA ARG A 179 -0.86 -12.42 -5.36
C ARG A 179 -0.84 -13.70 -6.22
N SER A 180 -0.42 -13.57 -7.47
CA SER A 180 -0.27 -14.71 -8.39
C SER A 180 0.82 -15.71 -7.99
N ASP A 181 1.71 -15.35 -7.07
CA ASP A 181 2.69 -16.23 -6.42
C ASP A 181 2.18 -16.87 -5.11
N GLY A 182 0.90 -16.67 -4.78
CA GLY A 182 0.25 -17.21 -3.58
C GLY A 182 0.49 -16.41 -2.31
N VAL A 183 1.31 -15.35 -2.34
CA VAL A 183 1.54 -14.50 -1.16
C VAL A 183 0.30 -13.68 -0.86
N LYS A 184 -0.25 -13.85 0.35
CA LYS A 184 -1.37 -13.05 0.85
C LYS A 184 -0.88 -11.75 1.47
N ILE A 185 -1.58 -10.67 1.14
CA ILE A 185 -1.43 -9.36 1.76
C ILE A 185 -2.77 -9.02 2.42
N THR A 186 -2.74 -8.65 3.70
CA THR A 186 -3.92 -8.25 4.47
C THR A 186 -3.84 -6.77 4.80
N ARG A 187 -4.97 -6.07 4.70
CA ARG A 187 -5.13 -4.68 5.12
C ARG A 187 -6.18 -4.56 6.21
N LYS A 188 -6.02 -3.58 7.11
CA LYS A 188 -6.96 -3.29 8.18
C LYS A 188 -6.96 -1.80 8.51
N VAL A 189 -8.14 -1.18 8.64
CA VAL A 189 -8.24 0.18 9.19
C VAL A 189 -7.97 0.12 10.69
N VAL A 190 -6.89 0.79 11.13
CA VAL A 190 -6.45 0.84 12.53
C VAL A 190 -6.65 2.20 13.18
N TYR A 191 -6.94 3.25 12.39
CA TYR A 191 -7.19 4.59 12.90
C TYR A 191 -8.11 5.40 11.96
N HIS A 192 -8.90 6.28 12.55
CA HIS A 192 -9.69 7.31 11.87
C HIS A 192 -9.75 8.53 12.79
N SER A 193 -9.18 9.65 12.35
CA SER A 193 -9.15 10.90 13.12
C SER A 193 -10.55 11.53 13.26
N THR A 194 -10.92 11.92 14.47
CA THR A 194 -12.08 12.81 14.70
C THR A 194 -11.71 14.29 14.54
N GLU A 195 -10.44 14.64 14.74
CA GLU A 195 -9.88 16.00 14.75
C GLU A 195 -8.64 16.09 13.87
N ASP A 196 -8.17 17.30 13.53
CA ASP A 196 -6.97 17.47 12.73
C ASP A 196 -5.72 17.17 13.58
N ASP A 197 -5.28 15.91 13.50
CA ASP A 197 -4.34 15.31 14.46
C ASP A 197 -2.99 14.88 13.87
N TYR A 198 -2.91 14.60 12.57
CA TYR A 198 -1.70 14.17 11.88
C TYR A 198 -0.98 15.34 11.21
N GLU A 199 0.31 15.52 11.50
CA GLU A 199 1.12 16.62 10.99
C GLU A 199 1.68 16.32 9.59
N VAL A 200 1.51 17.28 8.67
CA VAL A 200 2.08 17.27 7.32
C VAL A 200 2.72 18.64 7.08
N ILE A 201 4.05 18.68 7.17
CA ILE A 201 4.87 19.90 7.16
C ILE A 201 4.44 20.87 8.27
N PHE A 202 3.58 21.86 7.98
CA PHE A 202 3.11 22.88 8.94
C PHE A 202 1.61 22.77 9.23
N TRP A 203 0.92 21.84 8.58
CA TRP A 203 -0.53 21.66 8.70
C TRP A 203 -0.84 20.41 9.51
N ARG A 204 -1.99 20.42 10.19
CA ARG A 204 -2.57 19.23 10.81
C ARG A 204 -3.79 18.80 10.01
N LEU A 205 -3.94 17.50 9.79
CA LEU A 205 -4.99 16.92 8.96
C LEU A 205 -5.68 15.76 9.69
N LYS A 206 -7.01 15.64 9.51
CA LYS A 206 -7.73 14.38 9.74
C LYS A 206 -7.26 13.30 8.75
N VAL A 207 -6.98 12.10 9.24
CA VAL A 207 -6.49 10.98 8.44
C VAL A 207 -7.17 9.66 8.82
N PHE A 208 -7.16 8.73 7.88
CA PHE A 208 -7.29 7.30 8.15
C PHE A 208 -5.89 6.70 8.18
N LYS A 209 -5.71 5.63 8.97
CA LYS A 209 -4.52 4.77 8.89
C LYS A 209 -4.94 3.34 8.57
N THR A 210 -4.46 2.82 7.45
CA THR A 210 -4.63 1.41 7.07
C THR A 210 -3.32 0.67 7.28
N GLU A 211 -3.31 -0.29 8.20
CA GLU A 211 -2.21 -1.22 8.39
C GLU A 211 -2.23 -2.28 7.29
N GLN A 212 -1.06 -2.60 6.74
CA GLN A 212 -0.82 -3.65 5.77
C GLN A 212 0.22 -4.63 6.31
N VAL A 213 -0.08 -5.92 6.24
CA VAL A 213 0.85 -7.02 6.55
C VAL A 213 0.92 -7.95 5.33
N GLN A 214 2.13 -8.37 4.95
CA GLN A 214 2.37 -9.34 3.88
C GLN A 214 2.92 -10.63 4.48
N GLU A 215 2.34 -11.78 4.11
CA GLU A 215 2.84 -13.09 4.53
C GLU A 215 4.25 -13.32 4.00
N ASN A 216 5.13 -13.88 4.85
CA ASN A 216 6.50 -14.24 4.52
C ASN A 216 7.38 -13.09 3.96
N ASP A 217 7.01 -11.83 4.19
CA ASP A 217 7.88 -10.70 3.85
C ASP A 217 9.21 -10.82 4.64
N PRO A 218 10.38 -10.77 3.99
CA PRO A 218 11.66 -11.06 4.62
C PRO A 218 12.21 -9.92 5.48
N LEU A 219 11.76 -8.68 5.28
CA LEU A 219 12.36 -7.47 5.89
C LEU A 219 11.36 -6.66 6.71
N LEU A 220 10.11 -6.57 6.24
CA LEU A 220 9.09 -5.69 6.79
C LEU A 220 8.14 -6.46 7.71
N SER A 221 7.82 -5.91 8.87
CA SER A 221 6.73 -6.41 9.71
C SER A 221 5.38 -5.89 9.22
N LYS A 222 5.31 -4.61 8.84
CA LYS A 222 4.10 -3.97 8.32
C LYS A 222 4.39 -2.64 7.60
N ILE A 223 3.37 -2.13 6.92
CA ILE A 223 3.31 -0.77 6.36
C ILE A 223 2.02 -0.11 6.88
N ILE A 224 2.07 1.14 7.31
CA ILE A 224 0.87 1.95 7.59
C ILE A 224 0.70 2.99 6.48
N TRP A 225 -0.42 2.93 5.78
CA TRP A 225 -0.82 3.95 4.80
C TRP A 225 -1.62 5.04 5.51
N VAL A 226 -1.21 6.30 5.38
CA VAL A 226 -1.87 7.45 6.02
C VAL A 226 -2.54 8.32 4.95
N THR A 227 -3.87 8.41 5.00
CA THR A 227 -4.68 8.99 3.91
C THR A 227 -5.67 10.04 4.42
N ASN A 228 -5.79 11.16 3.73
CA ASN A 228 -6.75 12.23 3.99
C ASN A 228 -7.82 12.30 2.86
N HIS A 229 -9.08 12.55 3.22
CA HIS A 229 -10.21 12.53 2.28
C HIS A 229 -10.11 13.52 1.10
N LYS A 230 -9.42 14.65 1.30
CA LYS A 230 -9.26 15.73 0.31
C LYS A 230 -7.96 15.57 -0.49
N TYR A 231 -6.87 15.28 0.21
CA TYR A 231 -5.50 15.32 -0.31
C TYR A 231 -4.95 13.96 -0.75
N GLY A 232 -5.66 12.86 -0.48
CA GLY A 232 -5.22 11.52 -0.84
C GLY A 232 -4.18 10.95 0.14
N LEU A 233 -3.12 10.31 -0.38
CA LEU A 233 -2.06 9.73 0.44
C LEU A 233 -1.12 10.83 0.97
N VAL A 234 -1.05 10.99 2.29
CA VAL A 234 -0.25 12.02 2.97
C VAL A 234 0.89 11.46 3.83
N GLY A 235 0.98 10.14 3.94
CA GLY A 235 2.15 9.48 4.54
C GLY A 235 2.16 7.97 4.39
N VAL A 236 3.34 7.40 4.55
CA VAL A 236 3.59 5.95 4.59
C VAL A 236 4.57 5.69 5.73
N HIS A 237 4.22 4.84 6.69
CA HIS A 237 5.14 4.43 7.77
C HIS A 237 5.54 2.98 7.55
N ILE A 238 6.82 2.72 7.32
CA ILE A 238 7.35 1.38 7.06
C ILE A 238 7.96 0.84 8.34
N PHE A 239 7.64 -0.40 8.72
CA PHE A 239 8.19 -1.05 9.91
C PHE A 239 8.99 -2.28 9.52
N ASP A 240 10.24 -2.38 9.98
CA ASP A 240 11.06 -3.59 9.78
C ASP A 240 10.69 -4.74 10.75
N LYS A 241 11.37 -5.89 10.66
CA LYS A 241 11.17 -7.01 11.61
C LYS A 241 11.64 -6.72 13.05
N ALA A 242 12.50 -5.74 13.27
CA ALA A 242 12.93 -5.32 14.60
C ALA A 242 11.94 -4.32 15.25
N GLY A 243 10.95 -3.85 14.49
CA GLY A 243 9.96 -2.87 14.94
C GLY A 243 10.42 -1.41 14.76
N LYS A 244 11.53 -1.17 14.05
CA LYS A 244 11.98 0.18 13.71
C LYS A 244 11.03 0.78 12.67
N GLU A 245 10.56 1.98 12.96
CA GLU A 245 9.73 2.79 12.07
C GLU A 245 10.59 3.64 11.13
N ILE A 246 10.14 3.76 9.88
CA ILE A 246 10.63 4.70 8.88
C ILE A 246 9.40 5.49 8.40
N PRO A 247 9.11 6.66 9.00
CA PRO A 247 8.04 7.53 8.55
C PRO A 247 8.42 8.17 7.21
N ILE A 248 7.45 8.30 6.31
CA ILE A 248 7.58 9.07 5.07
C ILE A 248 6.38 9.99 4.97
N THR A 249 6.59 11.30 5.10
CA THR A 249 5.55 12.31 4.88
C THR A 249 5.44 12.58 3.39
N ILE A 250 4.21 12.61 2.87
CA ILE A 250 3.92 12.94 1.47
C ILE A 250 3.16 14.26 1.47
N ALA A 251 3.79 15.30 0.92
CA ALA A 251 3.19 16.63 0.81
C ALA A 251 2.49 16.78 -0.55
N PRO A 252 1.17 16.98 -0.57
CA PRO A 252 0.41 17.23 -1.78
C PRO A 252 0.65 18.67 -2.29
N PRO A 253 0.53 18.93 -3.61
CA PRO A 253 0.81 20.25 -4.18
C PRO A 253 -0.17 21.36 -3.78
N SER A 254 -1.33 21.02 -3.20
CA SER A 254 -2.34 21.98 -2.74
C SER A 254 -2.36 22.22 -1.21
N LEU A 255 -1.28 21.86 -0.52
CA LEU A 255 -1.01 22.19 0.90
C LEU A 255 -0.27 23.54 1.06
#